data_AF-A0A1F6Y075-F1
#
_entry.id   AF-A0A1F6Y075-F1
#
_cell.length_a   1.000
_cell.length_b   1.000
_cell.length_c   1.000
_cell.angle_alpha   90.00
_cell.angle_beta   90.00
_cell.angle_gamma   90.00
#
_symmetry.space_group_name_H-M   'P 1'
#
loop_
_entity.id
_entity.type
_entity.pdbx_description
1 polymer ?
#
loop_
_entity_poly.entity_id
_entity_poly.type
_entity_poly.pdbx_seq_one_letter_code
_entity_poly.pdbx_strand_id
1 'polypeptide(L)'
;MNNIDRILGVISMLSVLVVAVMTIMSFSWISLLLVLVLGIWVLGGLKSIEIGWKGQLLSLGERMDALFEEGWRWIPFPFGLKNADCRKQTISLGKLETTTKDNVKVFVDGSVVYQVEDLQKYFNATKSDLEKWIDDTRKQVVRTRIRELEQKEALNMHDDLGKEMEEALLDQGSEPTPALSLTRRGGIYGIAGNVTVPASGSIPVILRVSNTTPIINQTPIMMVNPTTPQNIWLFPVVFFSSLAPFAINSNTPKRKYASAKAKRKRISGFIMNVLTFVINSFRFVLGAA
;
A
#
# COMPACT_ATOMS: atom_id res chain seq x y z
N MET A 1 -50.52 -71.91 14.97
CA MET A 1 -49.65 -70.79 14.55
C MET A 1 -48.44 -71.40 13.88
N ASN A 2 -48.34 -71.24 12.56
CA ASN A 2 -47.38 -72.01 11.78
C ASN A 2 -45.98 -71.43 12.00
N ASN A 3 -44.96 -72.28 12.03
CA ASN A 3 -43.57 -71.84 12.15
C ASN A 3 -43.19 -70.81 11.06
N ILE A 4 -43.88 -70.86 9.92
CA ILE A 4 -43.77 -69.94 8.79
C ILE A 4 -44.11 -68.50 9.20
N ASP A 5 -45.19 -68.27 9.94
CA ASP A 5 -45.62 -66.91 10.33
C ASP A 5 -44.60 -66.25 11.28
N ARG A 6 -43.97 -67.06 12.13
CA ARG A 6 -42.89 -66.60 13.03
C ARG A 6 -41.63 -66.23 12.25
N ILE A 7 -41.27 -67.03 11.24
CA ILE A 7 -40.11 -66.75 10.39
C ILE A 7 -40.31 -65.47 9.57
N LEU A 8 -41.51 -65.28 8.98
CA LEU A 8 -41.83 -64.04 8.25
C LEU A 8 -41.78 -62.80 9.15
N GLY A 9 -42.28 -62.90 10.39
CA GLY A 9 -42.22 -61.81 11.36
C GLY A 9 -40.78 -61.37 11.69
N VAL A 10 -39.88 -62.34 11.89
CA VAL A 10 -38.46 -62.06 12.18
C VAL A 10 -37.77 -61.41 10.98
N ILE A 11 -38.03 -61.90 9.76
CA ILE A 11 -37.46 -61.32 8.53
C ILE A 11 -37.92 -59.87 8.35
N SER A 12 -39.20 -59.59 8.60
CA SER A 12 -39.75 -58.23 8.50
C SER A 12 -39.16 -57.27 9.55
N MET A 13 -38.90 -57.74 10.79
CA MET A 13 -38.26 -56.88 11.79
C MET A 13 -36.79 -56.63 11.43
N LEU A 14 -36.11 -57.64 10.90
CA LEU A 14 -34.70 -57.53 10.52
C LEU A 14 -34.52 -56.59 9.32
N SER A 15 -35.43 -56.60 8.34
CA SER A 15 -35.37 -55.66 7.22
C SER A 15 -35.56 -54.20 7.65
N VAL A 16 -36.51 -53.92 8.55
CA VAL A 16 -36.73 -52.58 9.10
C VAL A 16 -35.52 -52.10 9.90
N LEU A 17 -34.90 -52.98 10.69
CA LEU A 17 -33.69 -52.67 11.45
C LEU A 17 -32.52 -52.31 10.52
N VAL A 18 -32.31 -53.09 9.45
CA VAL A 18 -31.24 -52.82 8.47
C VAL A 18 -31.45 -51.47 7.79
N VAL A 19 -32.69 -51.15 7.38
CA VAL A 19 -33.01 -49.85 6.77
C VAL A 19 -32.77 -48.71 7.76
N ALA A 20 -33.20 -48.84 9.02
CA ALA A 20 -32.96 -47.84 10.05
C ALA A 20 -31.45 -47.59 10.27
N VAL A 21 -30.65 -48.66 10.41
CA VAL A 21 -29.19 -48.55 10.57
C VAL A 21 -28.54 -47.88 9.34
N MET A 22 -28.97 -48.23 8.13
CA MET A 22 -28.46 -47.59 6.92
C MET A 22 -28.79 -46.10 6.88
N THR A 23 -30.00 -45.68 7.28
CA THR A 23 -30.37 -44.25 7.31
C THR A 23 -29.55 -43.44 8.33
N ILE A 24 -29.24 -44.01 9.51
CA ILE A 24 -28.42 -43.37 10.55
C ILE A 24 -26.97 -43.22 10.06
N MET A 25 -26.42 -44.25 9.41
CA MET A 25 -25.09 -44.18 8.79
C MET A 25 -25.07 -43.11 7.70
N SER A 26 -26.06 -43.05 6.82
CA SER A 26 -26.15 -42.04 5.75
C SER A 26 -26.19 -40.61 6.29
N PHE A 27 -26.94 -40.35 7.37
CA PHE A 27 -27.00 -39.03 8.00
C PHE A 27 -25.62 -38.59 8.53
N SER A 28 -24.84 -39.54 9.04
CA SER A 28 -23.50 -39.28 9.57
C SER A 28 -22.53 -38.79 8.48
N TRP A 29 -22.55 -39.40 7.29
CA TRP A 29 -21.70 -38.99 6.17
C TRP A 29 -22.04 -37.61 5.62
N ILE A 30 -23.33 -37.26 5.53
CA ILE A 30 -23.77 -35.93 5.09
C ILE A 30 -23.31 -34.87 6.08
N SER A 31 -23.45 -35.13 7.38
CA SER A 31 -23.00 -34.19 8.42
C SER A 31 -21.48 -33.98 8.38
N LEU A 32 -20.71 -35.04 8.15
CA LEU A 32 -19.26 -34.98 7.99
C LEU A 32 -18.85 -34.16 6.76
N LEU A 33 -19.48 -34.40 5.61
CA LEU A 33 -19.23 -33.62 4.40
C LEU A 33 -19.58 -32.14 4.59
N LEU A 34 -20.69 -31.83 5.28
CA LEU A 34 -21.08 -30.46 5.57
C LEU A 34 -20.05 -29.75 6.46
N VAL A 35 -19.57 -30.41 7.52
CA VAL A 35 -18.52 -29.89 8.40
C VAL A 35 -17.22 -29.67 7.63
N LEU A 36 -16.87 -30.58 6.72
CA LEU A 36 -15.68 -30.47 5.88
C LEU A 36 -15.79 -29.29 4.91
N VAL A 37 -16.93 -29.14 4.23
CA VAL A 37 -17.19 -28.02 3.31
C VAL A 37 -17.18 -26.68 4.05
N LEU A 38 -17.84 -26.59 5.21
CA LEU A 38 -17.80 -25.40 6.07
C LEU A 38 -16.38 -25.11 6.57
N GLY A 39 -15.62 -26.15 6.95
CA GLY A 39 -14.23 -26.03 7.36
C GLY A 39 -13.35 -25.45 6.25
N ILE A 40 -13.46 -25.98 5.03
CA ILE A 40 -12.76 -25.47 3.86
C ILE A 40 -13.18 -24.03 3.55
N TRP A 41 -14.48 -23.71 3.63
CA TRP A 41 -14.99 -22.36 3.37
C TRP A 41 -14.47 -21.34 4.39
N VAL A 42 -14.48 -21.67 5.69
CA VAL A 42 -13.93 -20.82 6.76
C VAL A 42 -12.42 -20.63 6.58
N LEU A 43 -11.68 -21.72 6.32
CA LEU A 43 -10.23 -21.64 6.11
C LEU A 43 -9.85 -20.87 4.84
N GLY A 44 -10.62 -21.02 3.76
CA GLY A 44 -10.39 -20.34 2.49
C GLY A 44 -10.57 -18.82 2.55
N GLY A 45 -11.36 -18.32 3.52
CA GLY A 45 -11.53 -16.89 3.74
C GLY A 45 -10.36 -16.23 4.49
N LEU A 46 -9.43 -16.99 5.06
CA LEU A 46 -8.37 -16.41 5.90
C LEU A 46 -7.26 -15.79 5.02
N LYS A 47 -7.18 -14.46 4.98
CA LYS A 47 -6.16 -13.72 4.23
C LYS A 47 -5.24 -12.95 5.17
N SER A 48 -3.95 -12.92 4.84
CA SER A 48 -2.94 -12.15 5.59
C SER A 48 -2.65 -10.83 4.88
N ILE A 49 -2.80 -9.72 5.60
CA ILE A 49 -2.40 -8.39 5.17
C ILE A 49 -1.05 -8.07 5.83
N GLU A 50 -0.06 -7.70 5.02
CA GLU A 50 1.27 -7.34 5.50
C GLU A 50 1.26 -6.08 6.37
N ILE A 51 2.28 -5.96 7.23
CA ILE A 51 2.43 -4.81 8.14
C ILE A 51 2.62 -3.53 7.33
N GLY A 52 1.94 -2.44 7.69
CA GLY A 52 1.99 -1.17 6.96
C GLY A 52 1.20 -1.14 5.65
N TRP A 53 0.54 -2.24 5.28
CA TRP A 53 -0.44 -2.26 4.21
C TRP A 53 -1.85 -2.13 4.79
N LYS A 54 -2.76 -1.58 4.01
CA LYS A 54 -4.21 -1.60 4.29
C LYS A 54 -4.92 -2.26 3.12
N GLY A 55 -6.01 -2.97 3.41
CA GLY A 55 -6.83 -3.61 2.40
C GLY A 55 -8.19 -2.93 2.29
N GLN A 56 -8.66 -2.68 1.07
CA GLN A 56 -10.05 -2.29 0.82
C GLN A 56 -10.85 -3.51 0.35
N LEU A 57 -12.02 -3.72 0.96
CA LEU A 57 -12.94 -4.78 0.60
C LEU A 57 -13.57 -4.51 -0.77
N LEU A 58 -13.64 -5.55 -1.58
CA LEU A 58 -14.35 -5.54 -2.86
C LEU A 58 -15.52 -6.51 -2.79
N SER A 59 -16.71 -6.08 -3.20
CA SER A 59 -17.86 -6.94 -3.42
C SER A 59 -18.12 -7.02 -4.91
N LEU A 60 -17.88 -8.19 -5.53
CA LEU A 60 -18.14 -8.41 -6.96
C LEU A 60 -17.49 -7.35 -7.90
N GLY A 61 -16.34 -6.81 -7.50
CA GLY A 61 -15.62 -5.77 -8.24
C GLY A 61 -15.96 -4.33 -7.83
N GLU A 62 -17.03 -4.12 -7.07
CA GLU A 62 -17.37 -2.83 -6.47
C GLU A 62 -16.58 -2.60 -5.18
N ARG A 63 -16.13 -1.37 -4.96
CA ARG A 63 -15.36 -0.99 -3.79
C ARG A 63 -16.31 -0.66 -2.64
N MET A 64 -16.09 -1.28 -1.48
CA MET A 64 -16.84 -0.98 -0.28
C MET A 64 -16.07 -0.03 0.64
N ASP A 65 -16.79 0.63 1.54
CA ASP A 65 -16.21 1.53 2.56
C ASP A 65 -15.50 0.78 3.69
N ALA A 66 -15.60 -0.55 3.71
CA ALA A 66 -14.91 -1.38 4.69
C ALA A 66 -13.39 -1.42 4.43
N LEU A 67 -12.65 -0.77 5.32
CA LEU A 67 -11.19 -0.79 5.35
C LEU A 67 -10.69 -1.83 6.37
N PHE A 68 -9.71 -2.62 5.96
CA PHE A 68 -9.04 -3.59 6.80
C PHE A 68 -7.62 -3.15 7.11
N GLU A 69 -7.30 -3.12 8.40
CA GLU A 69 -5.93 -2.94 8.88
C GLU A 69 -5.11 -4.24 8.75
N GLU A 70 -3.80 -4.09 8.91
CA GLU A 70 -2.79 -5.16 8.90
C GLU A 70 -3.15 -6.38 9.78
N GLY A 71 -2.61 -7.54 9.38
CA GLY A 71 -2.77 -8.81 10.07
C GLY A 71 -3.71 -9.80 9.35
N TRP A 72 -4.12 -10.83 10.09
CA TRP A 72 -5.00 -11.88 9.57
C TRP A 72 -6.45 -11.43 9.65
N ARG A 73 -7.11 -11.41 8.49
CA ARG A 73 -8.52 -11.04 8.34
C ARG A 73 -9.26 -12.17 7.65
N TRP A 74 -10.48 -12.42 8.07
CA TRP A 74 -11.34 -13.39 7.41
C TRP A 74 -12.25 -12.65 6.43
N ILE A 75 -12.11 -12.99 5.16
CA ILE A 75 -12.80 -12.39 4.02
C ILE A 75 -13.41 -13.54 3.22
N PRO A 76 -14.70 -13.83 3.40
CA PRO A 76 -15.33 -14.95 2.72
C PRO A 76 -15.44 -14.71 1.21
N PHE A 77 -15.49 -15.79 0.44
CA PHE A 77 -15.91 -15.72 -0.97
C PHE A 77 -17.40 -15.29 -1.03
N PRO A 78 -17.83 -14.39 -1.94
CA PRO A 78 -17.15 -13.89 -3.14
C PRO A 78 -16.38 -12.56 -2.98
N PHE A 79 -16.08 -12.14 -1.75
CA PHE A 79 -15.43 -10.85 -1.54
C PHE A 79 -13.94 -10.86 -1.92
N GLY A 80 -13.53 -9.81 -2.63
CA GLY A 80 -12.15 -9.53 -2.99
C GLY A 80 -11.47 -8.63 -1.96
N LEU A 81 -10.14 -8.56 -2.01
CA LEU A 81 -9.36 -7.63 -1.20
C LEU A 81 -8.33 -6.98 -2.10
N LYS A 82 -8.27 -5.64 -2.10
CA LYS A 82 -7.23 -4.88 -2.81
C LYS A 82 -6.36 -4.19 -1.79
N ASN A 83 -5.07 -4.51 -1.81
CA ASN A 83 -4.11 -4.01 -0.84
C ASN A 83 -3.41 -2.77 -1.41
N ALA A 84 -3.21 -1.76 -0.56
CA ALA A 84 -2.36 -0.61 -0.83
C ALA A 84 -1.28 -0.52 0.26
N ASP A 85 -0.08 -0.14 -0.15
CA ASP A 85 0.98 0.17 0.77
C ASP A 85 0.74 1.56 1.36
N CYS A 86 0.59 1.63 2.69
CA CYS A 86 0.36 2.86 3.44
C CYS A 86 1.59 3.28 4.24
N ARG A 87 2.76 2.71 3.95
CA ARG A 87 4.03 3.16 4.50
C ARG A 87 4.45 4.48 3.84
N LYS A 88 5.46 5.13 4.41
CA LYS A 88 6.10 6.29 3.79
C LYS A 88 6.84 5.84 2.53
N GLN A 89 6.52 6.46 1.41
CA GLN A 89 7.14 6.21 0.12
C GLN A 89 7.86 7.48 -0.34
N THR A 90 8.99 7.30 -1.00
CA THR A 90 9.78 8.41 -1.53
C THR A 90 9.70 8.39 -3.06
N ILE A 91 9.26 9.48 -3.67
CA ILE A 91 9.41 9.73 -5.10
C ILE A 91 10.61 10.64 -5.29
N SER A 92 11.61 10.16 -6.02
CA SER A 92 12.68 10.99 -6.55
C SER A 92 12.16 11.80 -7.73
N LEU A 93 12.36 13.11 -7.70
CA LEU A 93 11.94 13.97 -8.78
C LEU A 93 13.10 14.18 -9.75
N GLY A 94 12.82 14.30 -11.04
CA GLY A 94 13.87 14.57 -12.03
C GLY A 94 14.49 15.95 -11.84
N LYS A 95 15.74 16.15 -12.27
CA LYS A 95 16.41 17.46 -12.23
C LYS A 95 15.62 18.50 -13.03
N LEU A 96 15.36 19.65 -12.42
CA LEU A 96 14.68 20.77 -13.07
C LEU A 96 15.69 21.89 -13.34
N GLU A 97 15.83 22.28 -14.61
CA GLU A 97 16.64 23.44 -15.02
C GLU A 97 15.77 24.71 -14.97
N THR A 98 16.23 25.71 -14.23
CA THR A 98 15.60 27.03 -14.16
C THR A 98 16.65 28.13 -14.25
N THR A 99 16.23 29.31 -14.69
CA THR A 99 17.10 30.48 -14.79
C THR A 99 16.69 31.49 -13.72
N THR A 100 17.67 31.92 -12.94
CA THR A 100 17.52 32.99 -11.91
C THR A 100 17.35 34.36 -12.54
N LYS A 101 17.02 35.36 -11.71
CA LYS A 101 16.93 36.77 -12.13
C LYS A 101 18.22 37.28 -12.79
N ASP A 102 19.37 36.79 -12.33
CA ASP A 102 20.72 37.14 -12.83
C ASP A 102 21.10 36.39 -14.12
N ASN A 103 20.15 35.69 -14.74
CA ASN A 103 20.35 34.85 -15.92
C ASN A 103 21.32 33.67 -15.69
N VAL A 104 21.50 33.24 -14.44
CA VAL A 104 22.30 32.06 -14.10
C VAL A 104 21.41 30.82 -14.09
N LYS A 105 21.83 29.77 -14.80
CA LYS A 105 21.16 28.47 -14.83
C LYS A 105 21.42 27.71 -13.53
N VAL A 106 20.35 27.26 -12.88
CA VAL A 106 20.39 26.47 -11.65
C VAL A 106 19.62 25.17 -11.87
N PHE A 107 20.21 24.08 -11.37
CA PHE A 107 19.57 22.76 -11.36
C PHE A 107 19.04 22.47 -9.96
N VAL A 108 17.74 22.20 -9.88
CA VAL A 108 17.06 21.85 -8.64
C VAL A 108 16.71 20.36 -8.70
N ASP A 109 17.23 19.62 -7.73
CA ASP A 109 16.87 18.21 -7.50
C ASP A 109 16.17 18.10 -6.14
N GLY A 110 15.26 17.13 -6.01
CA GLY A 110 14.46 16.96 -4.81
C GLY A 110 13.78 15.59 -4.75
N SER A 111 13.36 15.22 -3.55
CA SER A 111 12.57 14.01 -3.32
C SER A 111 11.41 14.32 -2.41
N VAL A 112 10.24 13.77 -2.72
CA VAL A 112 9.02 13.93 -1.93
C VAL A 112 8.75 12.63 -1.20
N VAL A 113 8.67 12.70 0.12
CA VAL A 113 8.21 11.59 0.96
C VAL A 113 6.73 11.78 1.24
N TYR A 114 5.91 10.83 0.82
CA TYR A 114 4.46 10.86 1.03
C TYR A 114 3.96 9.59 1.70
N GLN A 115 2.77 9.67 2.28
CA GLN A 115 2.06 8.53 2.86
C GLN A 115 0.59 8.56 2.44
N VAL A 116 0.04 7.39 2.09
CA VAL A 116 -1.37 7.23 1.74
C VAL A 116 -2.22 7.17 3.00
N GLU A 117 -3.07 8.18 3.21
CA GLU A 117 -4.01 8.22 4.34
C GLU A 117 -5.37 7.58 4.00
N ASP A 118 -5.90 7.91 2.80
CA ASP A 118 -7.21 7.46 2.32
C ASP A 118 -7.08 6.52 1.09
N LEU A 119 -7.52 5.27 1.26
CA LEU A 119 -7.43 4.24 0.23
C LEU A 119 -8.45 4.44 -0.90
N GLN A 120 -9.63 5.00 -0.61
CA GLN A 120 -10.68 5.13 -1.60
C GLN A 120 -10.23 6.09 -2.70
N LYS A 121 -9.71 7.23 -2.24
CA LYS A 121 -9.05 8.26 -3.04
C LYS A 121 -7.85 7.72 -3.78
N TYR A 122 -6.96 7.00 -3.09
CA TYR A 122 -5.76 6.43 -3.69
C TYR A 122 -6.04 5.49 -4.86
N PHE A 123 -7.00 4.57 -4.75
CA PHE A 123 -7.31 3.64 -5.83
C PHE A 123 -8.08 4.26 -7.00
N ASN A 124 -8.62 5.46 -6.81
CA ASN A 124 -9.23 6.23 -7.90
C ASN A 124 -8.17 6.95 -8.73
N ALA A 125 -7.05 7.33 -8.13
CA ALA A 125 -5.94 7.97 -8.82
C ALA A 125 -4.98 6.94 -9.44
N THR A 126 -4.49 7.21 -10.66
CA THR A 126 -3.39 6.43 -11.24
C THR A 126 -2.07 6.92 -10.66
N LYS A 127 -1.12 6.01 -10.43
CA LYS A 127 0.23 6.37 -9.95
C LYS A 127 0.92 7.39 -10.88
N SER A 128 0.72 7.28 -12.19
CA SER A 128 1.25 8.22 -13.19
C SER A 128 0.71 9.64 -13.02
N ASP A 129 -0.57 9.75 -12.67
CA ASP A 129 -1.24 11.04 -12.53
C ASP A 129 -0.73 11.75 -11.28
N LEU A 130 -0.46 10.99 -10.21
CA LEU A 130 0.16 11.49 -9.00
C LEU A 130 1.57 12.03 -9.25
N GLU A 131 2.42 11.24 -9.92
CA GLU A 131 3.80 11.66 -10.24
C GLU A 131 3.80 12.91 -11.12
N LYS A 132 2.93 12.97 -12.13
CA LYS A 132 2.77 14.13 -13.00
C LYS A 132 2.29 15.36 -12.22
N TRP A 133 1.29 15.20 -11.37
CA TRP A 133 0.75 16.30 -10.57
C TRP A 133 1.78 16.88 -9.58
N ILE A 134 2.56 16.02 -8.91
CA ILE A 134 3.67 16.47 -8.05
C ILE A 134 4.72 17.23 -8.88
N ASP A 135 5.08 16.73 -10.06
CA ASP A 135 6.07 17.35 -10.92
C ASP A 135 5.61 18.72 -11.47
N ASP A 136 4.36 18.84 -11.88
CA ASP A 136 3.76 20.09 -12.37
C ASP A 136 3.67 21.15 -11.26
N THR A 137 3.21 20.75 -10.07
CA THR A 137 3.14 21.63 -8.89
C THR A 137 4.54 22.14 -8.51
N ARG A 138 5.52 21.24 -8.46
CA ARG A 138 6.91 21.58 -8.23
C ARG A 138 7.43 22.57 -9.25
N LYS A 139 7.22 22.31 -10.55
CA LYS A 139 7.67 23.21 -11.62
C LYS A 139 7.08 24.60 -11.45
N GLN A 140 5.82 24.71 -11.05
CA GLN A 140 5.16 25.99 -10.81
C GLN A 140 5.79 26.72 -9.61
N VAL A 141 5.89 26.08 -8.45
CA VAL A 141 6.47 26.69 -7.23
C VAL A 141 7.92 27.11 -7.46
N VAL A 142 8.74 26.21 -8.00
CA VAL A 142 10.16 26.47 -8.26
C VAL A 142 10.34 27.60 -9.28
N ARG A 143 9.54 27.65 -10.36
CA ARG A 143 9.63 28.73 -11.35
C ARG A 143 9.23 30.09 -10.79
N THR A 144 8.17 30.15 -9.98
CA THR A 144 7.72 31.41 -9.39
C THR A 144 8.77 31.95 -8.44
N ARG A 145 9.32 31.11 -7.57
CA ARG A 145 10.29 31.55 -6.56
C ARG A 145 11.69 31.84 -7.10
N ILE A 146 12.24 30.96 -7.93
CA ILE A 146 13.61 31.17 -8.45
C ILE A 146 13.69 32.39 -9.38
N ARG A 147 12.60 32.75 -10.06
CA ARG A 147 12.55 33.92 -10.93
C ARG A 147 12.67 35.24 -10.17
N GLU A 148 12.26 35.26 -8.90
CA GLU A 148 12.31 36.45 -8.05
C GLU A 148 13.66 36.61 -7.33
N LEU A 149 14.42 35.52 -7.18
CA LEU A 149 15.67 35.48 -6.43
C LEU A 149 16.93 35.75 -7.26
N GLU A 150 17.91 36.37 -6.60
CA GLU A 150 19.30 36.42 -7.04
C GLU A 150 20.02 35.09 -6.74
N GLN A 151 21.13 34.81 -7.43
CA GLN A 151 21.85 33.53 -7.33
C GLN A 151 22.28 33.19 -5.90
N LYS A 152 22.77 34.16 -5.13
CA LYS A 152 23.24 33.95 -3.75
C LYS A 152 22.11 33.56 -2.82
N GLU A 153 20.94 34.15 -3.03
CA GLU A 153 19.75 33.89 -2.22
C GLU A 153 19.15 32.52 -2.57
N ALA A 154 19.17 32.15 -3.86
CA ALA A 154 18.72 30.85 -4.34
C ALA A 154 19.46 29.67 -3.68
N LEU A 155 20.71 29.85 -3.25
CA LEU A 155 21.48 28.80 -2.55
C LEU A 155 21.02 28.57 -1.12
N ASN A 156 20.47 29.58 -0.46
CA ASN A 156 20.03 29.50 0.94
C ASN A 156 18.54 29.17 1.06
N MET A 157 17.75 29.33 -0.02
CA MET A 157 16.29 29.13 -0.04
C MET A 157 15.82 27.67 0.07
N HIS A 158 16.71 26.70 0.30
CA HIS A 158 16.35 25.29 0.23
C HIS A 158 15.22 24.91 1.21
N ASP A 159 15.26 25.43 2.44
CA ASP A 159 14.25 25.18 3.47
C ASP A 159 12.92 25.87 3.15
N ASP A 160 12.96 27.08 2.59
CA ASP A 160 11.76 27.86 2.27
C ASP A 160 11.03 27.27 1.06
N LEU A 161 11.78 26.83 0.03
CA LEU A 161 11.21 26.07 -1.09
C LEU A 161 10.56 24.76 -0.63
N GLY A 162 11.18 24.08 0.34
CA GLY A 162 10.63 22.86 0.92
C GLY A 162 9.26 23.09 1.57
N LYS A 163 9.14 24.14 2.38
CA LYS A 163 7.89 24.52 3.06
C LYS A 163 6.81 24.97 2.10
N GLU A 164 7.15 25.82 1.13
CA GLU A 164 6.17 26.32 0.17
C GLU A 164 5.68 25.23 -0.78
N MET A 165 6.56 24.31 -1.17
CA MET A 165 6.16 23.13 -1.92
C MET A 165 5.25 22.23 -1.09
N GLU A 166 5.55 22.03 0.20
CA GLU A 166 4.68 21.28 1.11
C GLU A 166 3.29 21.95 1.22
N GLU A 167 3.24 23.27 1.39
CA GLU A 167 1.98 24.03 1.47
C GLU A 167 1.17 23.96 0.16
N ALA A 168 1.81 24.15 -0.99
CA ALA A 168 1.15 24.08 -2.30
C ALA A 168 0.58 22.68 -2.59
N LEU A 169 1.26 21.62 -2.15
CA LEU A 169 0.77 20.24 -2.28
C LEU A 169 -0.41 19.95 -1.33
N LEU A 170 -0.38 20.51 -0.12
CA LEU A 170 -1.46 20.36 0.85
C LEU A 170 -2.72 21.13 0.43
N ASP A 171 -2.56 22.36 -0.06
CA ASP A 171 -3.67 23.22 -0.52
C ASP A 171 -4.44 22.53 -1.65
N GLN A 172 -3.72 22.12 -2.70
CA GLN A 172 -4.29 21.39 -3.83
C GLN A 172 -4.82 19.99 -3.47
N GLY A 173 -4.21 19.32 -2.47
CA GLY A 173 -4.66 18.01 -1.99
C GLY A 173 -5.92 18.04 -1.11
N SER A 174 -6.23 19.20 -0.52
CA SER A 174 -7.37 19.40 0.38
C SER A 174 -8.70 19.59 -0.36
N GLU A 175 -8.68 20.02 -1.62
CA GLU A 175 -9.88 20.18 -2.42
C GLU A 175 -10.43 18.81 -2.87
N PRO A 176 -11.62 18.39 -2.41
CA PRO A 176 -12.30 17.30 -3.07
C PRO A 176 -12.62 17.77 -4.49
N THR A 177 -11.99 17.20 -5.50
CA THR A 177 -12.31 17.51 -6.90
C THR A 177 -13.35 16.50 -7.41
N PRO A 178 -14.67 16.80 -7.34
CA PRO A 178 -15.54 16.51 -8.45
C PRO A 178 -15.37 17.64 -9.46
N ALA A 179 -15.29 17.29 -10.74
CA ALA A 179 -15.51 18.14 -11.91
C ALA A 179 -15.54 19.67 -11.66
N LEU A 180 -14.54 20.38 -12.19
CA LEU A 180 -14.54 21.81 -12.47
C LEU A 180 -15.93 22.30 -12.93
N SER A 181 -16.75 22.77 -11.99
CA SER A 181 -17.84 23.69 -12.25
C SER A 181 -17.32 25.08 -11.92
N LEU A 182 -16.89 25.78 -12.96
CA LEU A 182 -16.60 27.20 -12.93
C LEU A 182 -17.88 27.94 -12.51
N THR A 183 -17.90 28.53 -11.32
CA THR A 183 -18.74 29.70 -11.07
C THR A 183 -17.87 30.87 -10.63
N ARG A 184 -17.83 31.82 -11.56
CA ARG A 184 -17.10 33.09 -11.61
C ARG A 184 -17.71 34.13 -10.66
N ARG A 185 -16.87 34.77 -9.83
CA ARG A 185 -17.00 36.14 -9.29
C ARG A 185 -15.68 36.43 -8.56
N GLY A 186 -14.85 37.43 -8.83
CA GLY A 186 -14.75 38.50 -9.80
C GLY A 186 -13.50 39.28 -9.37
N GLY A 187 -12.57 39.56 -10.28
CA GLY A 187 -11.32 40.26 -9.95
C GLY A 187 -10.27 40.06 -11.03
N ILE A 188 -9.99 41.13 -11.77
CA ILE A 188 -9.22 41.20 -13.01
C ILE A 188 -7.72 41.24 -12.68
N TYR A 189 -6.91 40.36 -13.28
CA TYR A 189 -5.64 40.70 -13.94
C TYR A 189 -5.35 39.65 -15.01
N GLY A 190 -5.20 40.10 -16.26
CA GLY A 190 -5.06 39.24 -17.42
C GLY A 190 -3.60 38.92 -17.76
N ILE A 191 -3.37 37.68 -18.19
CA ILE A 191 -2.43 37.32 -19.26
C ILE A 191 -3.13 36.23 -20.08
N ALA A 192 -3.42 36.54 -21.35
CA ALA A 192 -4.08 35.62 -22.27
C ALA A 192 -3.05 34.64 -22.86
N GLY A 193 -3.26 33.35 -22.59
CA GLY A 193 -2.65 32.25 -23.32
C GLY A 193 -3.68 31.12 -23.40
N ASN A 194 -4.22 30.87 -24.58
CA ASN A 194 -5.10 29.72 -24.82
C ASN A 194 -4.26 28.45 -24.73
N VAL A 195 -4.35 27.75 -23.60
CA VAL A 195 -3.95 26.35 -23.46
C VAL A 195 -5.24 25.54 -23.33
N THR A 196 -5.61 24.85 -24.40
CA THR A 196 -6.63 23.80 -24.33
C THR A 196 -6.04 22.64 -23.54
N VAL A 197 -6.42 22.54 -22.27
CA VAL A 197 -6.11 21.39 -21.40
C VAL A 197 -7.17 20.31 -21.66
N PRO A 198 -6.80 19.06 -21.97
CA PRO A 198 -7.76 17.97 -22.06
C PRO A 198 -8.36 17.71 -20.67
N ALA A 199 -9.69 17.71 -20.60
CA ALA A 199 -10.45 17.36 -19.41
C ALA A 199 -10.12 15.92 -18.97
N SER A 200 -9.30 15.79 -17.93
CA SER A 200 -9.08 14.53 -17.22
C SER A 200 -9.26 14.84 -15.74
N GLY A 201 -10.32 14.29 -15.15
CA GLY A 201 -10.70 14.54 -13.76
C GLY A 201 -9.53 14.25 -12.81
N SER A 202 -9.06 15.29 -12.14
CA SER A 202 -8.19 15.18 -10.97
C SER A 202 -9.01 14.67 -9.80
N ILE A 203 -8.44 13.74 -9.03
CA ILE A 203 -9.08 13.13 -7.86
C ILE A 203 -8.15 13.37 -6.67
N PRO A 204 -8.65 13.87 -5.54
CA PRO A 204 -7.82 14.21 -4.39
C PRO A 204 -7.18 12.95 -3.83
N VAL A 205 -5.88 12.96 -3.58
CA VAL A 205 -5.21 12.02 -2.67
C VAL A 205 -4.65 12.87 -1.54
N ILE A 206 -5.10 12.63 -0.31
CA ILE A 206 -4.53 13.30 0.86
C ILE A 206 -3.16 12.65 1.08
N LEU A 207 -2.13 13.36 0.64
CA LEU A 207 -0.74 13.00 0.88
C LEU A 207 -0.23 13.80 2.06
N ARG A 208 0.16 13.09 3.12
CA ARG A 208 1.00 13.70 4.14
C ARG A 208 2.43 13.73 3.63
N VAL A 209 2.86 14.88 3.14
CA VAL A 209 4.26 15.12 2.76
C VAL A 209 5.07 15.28 4.04
N SER A 210 6.24 14.64 4.15
CA SER A 210 7.13 14.84 5.29
C SER A 210 8.55 15.13 4.83
N ASN A 211 8.96 16.39 4.97
CA ASN A 211 10.30 16.92 4.78
C ASN A 211 10.92 16.66 3.39
N THR A 212 10.92 17.71 2.57
CA THR A 212 11.50 17.73 1.22
C THR A 212 12.86 18.42 1.33
N THR A 213 13.97 17.72 1.15
CA THR A 213 15.31 18.37 1.09
C THR A 213 15.70 18.58 -0.37
N PRO A 214 15.77 19.82 -0.87
CA PRO A 214 16.35 20.09 -2.18
C PRO A 214 17.87 19.97 -2.08
N ILE A 215 18.49 19.29 -3.05
CA ILE A 215 19.94 19.24 -3.19
C ILE A 215 20.30 20.15 -4.36
N ILE A 216 20.92 21.29 -4.06
CA ILE A 216 21.40 22.23 -5.08
C ILE A 216 22.85 21.87 -5.40
N ASN A 217 23.05 21.17 -6.52
CA ASN A 217 24.40 20.92 -7.04
C ASN A 217 24.78 22.06 -7.99
N GLN A 218 25.69 22.93 -7.53
CA GLN A 218 26.36 23.87 -8.42
C GLN A 218 27.39 23.12 -9.24
N THR A 219 27.17 22.97 -10.54
CA THR A 219 28.27 22.66 -11.45
C THR A 219 29.12 23.92 -11.60
N PRO A 220 30.42 23.90 -11.28
CA PRO A 220 31.29 25.02 -11.58
C PRO A 220 31.24 25.27 -13.08
N ILE A 221 30.90 26.49 -13.47
CA ILE A 221 31.01 26.94 -14.85
C ILE A 221 32.51 26.92 -15.18
N MET A 222 32.97 25.86 -15.85
CA MET A 222 34.32 25.83 -16.38
C MET A 222 34.43 26.93 -17.42
N MET A 223 35.13 28.01 -17.08
CA MET A 223 35.68 28.93 -18.08
C MET A 223 36.61 28.11 -18.99
N VAL A 224 36.15 27.85 -20.21
CA VAL A 224 36.95 27.24 -21.26
C VAL A 224 38.02 28.25 -21.66
N ASN A 225 39.24 28.07 -21.15
CA ASN A 225 40.44 28.71 -21.68
C ASN A 225 41.09 27.73 -22.68
N PRO A 226 41.09 28.00 -23.99
CA PRO A 226 41.77 27.14 -24.93
C PRO A 226 43.28 27.46 -24.93
N THR A 227 44.08 26.40 -25.15
CA THR A 227 45.52 26.38 -25.49
C THR A 227 46.52 26.10 -24.37
N THR A 228 46.82 24.82 -24.18
CA THR A 228 48.21 24.30 -24.19
C THR A 228 48.21 22.77 -24.25
N PRO A 229 48.97 22.14 -25.17
CA PRO A 229 49.18 20.69 -25.15
C PRO A 229 50.26 20.36 -24.13
N GLN A 230 49.92 19.67 -23.04
CA GLN A 230 50.90 19.05 -22.15
C GLN A 230 50.85 17.53 -22.28
N ASN A 231 51.99 16.98 -22.70
CA ASN A 231 52.32 15.56 -22.67
C ASN A 231 52.27 15.06 -21.23
N ILE A 232 51.45 14.04 -20.96
CA ILE A 232 51.39 13.35 -19.67
C ILE A 232 51.93 11.94 -19.85
N TRP A 233 53.01 11.66 -19.12
CA TRP A 233 53.60 10.34 -18.94
C TRP A 233 52.72 9.47 -18.03
N LEU A 234 52.41 8.25 -18.47
CA LEU A 234 51.69 7.24 -17.71
C LEU A 234 52.64 6.56 -16.71
N PHE A 235 52.39 6.73 -15.41
CA PHE A 235 52.88 5.82 -14.37
C PHE A 235 51.73 4.98 -13.82
N PRO A 236 51.90 3.65 -13.64
CA PRO A 236 50.89 2.81 -13.04
C PRO A 236 50.91 2.96 -11.52
N VAL A 237 49.85 3.55 -10.96
CA VAL A 237 49.60 3.56 -9.51
C VAL A 237 48.93 2.25 -9.13
N VAL A 238 49.64 1.45 -8.33
CA VAL A 238 49.15 0.24 -7.68
C VAL A 238 48.13 0.63 -6.61
N PHE A 239 46.87 0.25 -6.80
CA PHE A 239 45.80 0.43 -5.82
C PHE A 239 45.95 -0.60 -4.69
N PHE A 240 46.30 -0.14 -3.49
CA PHE A 240 46.14 -0.88 -2.24
C PHE A 240 44.70 -0.70 -1.75
N SER A 241 43.89 -1.76 -1.78
CA SER A 241 42.57 -1.79 -1.15
C SER A 241 42.70 -2.08 0.35
N SER A 242 42.76 -1.03 1.18
CA SER A 242 42.57 -1.18 2.62
C SER A 242 41.07 -1.17 2.95
N LEU A 243 40.61 -2.25 3.60
CA LEU A 243 39.29 -2.33 4.21
C LEU A 243 39.22 -1.35 5.39
N ALA A 244 38.32 -0.36 5.29
CA ALA A 244 37.84 0.36 6.47
C ALA A 244 36.49 -0.24 6.92
N PRO A 245 36.30 -0.53 8.22
CA PRO A 245 35.02 -0.99 8.73
C PRO A 245 34.02 0.17 8.79
N PHE A 246 32.88 -0.01 8.15
CA PHE A 246 31.74 0.89 8.19
C PHE A 246 31.10 0.86 9.59
N ALA A 247 31.29 1.92 10.37
CA ALA A 247 30.63 2.09 11.65
C ALA A 247 29.18 2.55 11.42
N ILE A 248 28.24 1.61 11.51
CA ILE A 248 26.80 1.88 11.46
C ILE A 248 26.37 2.43 12.83
N ASN A 249 26.16 3.75 12.88
CA ASN A 249 25.47 4.42 13.98
C ASN A 249 23.99 4.01 13.98
N SER A 250 23.62 3.09 14.88
CA SER A 250 22.28 2.52 14.99
C SER A 250 21.49 3.13 16.15
N ASN A 251 21.21 4.43 16.07
CA ASN A 251 20.12 5.03 16.85
C ASN A 251 18.77 4.72 16.18
N THR A 252 18.31 3.48 16.35
CA THR A 252 16.93 3.10 16.06
C THR A 252 16.15 3.01 17.39
N PRO A 253 14.94 3.60 17.49
CA PRO A 253 14.11 3.45 18.66
C PRO A 253 13.61 2.00 18.76
N LYS A 254 14.21 1.22 19.67
CA LYS A 254 13.71 -0.09 20.12
C LYS A 254 12.36 0.07 20.82
N ARG A 255 11.25 0.12 20.08
CA ARG A 255 9.92 -0.09 20.66
C ARG A 255 9.00 -0.87 19.69
N LYS A 256 8.44 -1.97 20.21
CA LYS A 256 7.27 -2.76 19.74
C LYS A 256 7.45 -4.04 18.89
N TYR A 257 8.56 -4.76 18.96
CA TYR A 257 8.63 -6.14 18.39
C TYR A 257 8.23 -7.27 19.36
N ALA A 258 7.93 -6.97 20.63
CA ALA A 258 7.51 -7.99 21.61
C ALA A 258 6.05 -8.47 21.46
N SER A 259 5.22 -7.78 20.67
CA SER A 259 3.77 -8.05 20.58
C SER A 259 3.40 -9.18 19.59
N ALA A 260 4.17 -9.37 18.51
CA ALA A 260 3.83 -10.37 17.49
C ALA A 260 4.03 -11.83 17.97
N LYS A 261 5.02 -12.08 18.84
CA LYS A 261 5.31 -13.43 19.35
C LYS A 261 4.26 -13.91 20.37
N ALA A 262 3.63 -12.99 21.11
CA ALA A 262 2.55 -13.31 22.04
C ALA A 262 1.23 -13.69 21.31
N LYS A 263 0.97 -13.12 20.13
CA LYS A 263 -0.29 -13.36 19.39
C LYS A 263 -0.31 -14.71 18.66
N ARG A 264 0.85 -15.23 18.22
CA ARG A 264 0.97 -16.60 17.68
C ARG A 264 0.53 -17.69 18.68
N LYS A 265 0.74 -17.47 19.98
CA LYS A 265 0.37 -18.41 21.04
C LYS A 265 -1.16 -18.52 21.23
N ARG A 266 -1.92 -17.44 20.97
CA ARG A 266 -3.40 -17.46 21.07
C ARG A 266 -4.07 -18.21 19.91
N ILE A 267 -3.54 -18.10 18.69
CA ILE A 267 -4.10 -18.79 17.52
C ILE A 267 -3.89 -20.31 17.64
N SER A 268 -2.73 -20.74 18.15
CA SER A 268 -2.46 -22.15 18.46
C SER A 268 -3.45 -22.74 19.49
N GLY A 269 -3.79 -21.97 20.54
CA GLY A 269 -4.77 -22.40 21.54
C GLY A 269 -6.19 -22.56 20.98
N PHE A 270 -6.60 -21.67 20.08
CA PHE A 270 -7.92 -21.76 19.44
C PHE A 270 -8.03 -23.01 18.56
N ILE A 271 -7.01 -23.31 17.76
CA ILE A 271 -6.98 -24.52 16.91
C ILE A 271 -7.03 -25.80 17.77
N MET A 272 -6.27 -25.84 18.88
CA MET A 272 -6.30 -26.98 19.80
C MET A 272 -7.67 -27.17 20.46
N ASN A 273 -8.36 -26.10 20.86
CA ASN A 273 -9.69 -26.20 21.45
C ASN A 273 -10.75 -26.68 20.44
N VAL A 274 -10.70 -26.19 19.20
CA VAL A 274 -11.61 -26.66 18.14
C VAL A 274 -11.36 -28.14 17.84
N LEU A 275 -10.09 -28.55 17.72
CA LEU A 275 -9.75 -29.96 17.48
C LEU A 275 -10.23 -30.87 18.62
N THR A 276 -10.05 -30.44 19.88
CA THR A 276 -10.50 -31.19 21.06
C THR A 276 -12.02 -31.30 21.09
N PHE A 277 -12.75 -30.24 20.72
CA PHE A 277 -14.21 -30.24 20.64
C PHE A 277 -14.71 -31.22 19.56
N VAL A 278 -14.08 -31.24 18.38
CA VAL A 278 -14.42 -32.18 17.30
C VAL A 278 -14.17 -33.62 17.74
N ILE A 279 -13.04 -33.91 18.38
CA ILE A 279 -12.71 -35.26 18.88
C ILE A 279 -13.71 -35.72 19.95
N ASN A 280 -14.08 -34.84 20.89
CA ASN A 280 -15.06 -35.16 21.93
C ASN A 280 -16.47 -35.38 21.35
N SER A 281 -16.85 -34.61 20.33
CA SER A 281 -18.13 -34.81 19.63
C SER A 281 -18.17 -36.17 18.92
N PHE A 282 -17.06 -36.57 18.29
CA PHE A 282 -16.93 -37.90 17.68
C PHE A 282 -17.01 -39.04 18.71
N ARG A 283 -16.37 -38.87 19.88
CA ARG A 283 -16.43 -39.85 20.97
C ARG A 283 -17.84 -40.00 21.55
N PHE A 284 -18.59 -38.92 21.66
CA PHE A 284 -19.97 -38.96 22.17
C PHE A 284 -20.89 -39.75 21.22
N VAL A 285 -20.72 -39.58 19.90
CA VAL A 285 -21.49 -40.32 18.90
C VAL A 285 -21.12 -41.80 18.86
N LEU A 286 -19.84 -42.14 18.98
CA LEU A 286 -19.36 -43.54 18.97
C LEU A 286 -19.61 -44.28 20.31
N GLY A 287 -19.71 -43.57 21.42
CA GLY A 287 -19.96 -44.17 22.75
C GLY A 287 -21.44 -44.38 23.07
N ALA A 288 -22.36 -43.86 22.25
CA ALA A 288 -23.80 -44.01 22.41
C ALA A 288 -24.42 -45.06 21.46
N ALA A 289 -23.61 -45.69 20.61
CA ALA A 289 -23.97 -46.81 19.74
C ALA A 289 -23.46 -48.14 20.32
#